data_AF-A0A2D7MNH3-F1
#
_entry.id   AF-A0A2D7MNH3-F1
#
_cell.length_a   1.000
_cell.length_b   1.000
_cell.length_c   1.000
_cell.angle_alpha   90.00
_cell.angle_beta   90.00
_cell.angle_gamma   90.00
#
_symmetry.space_group_name_H-M   'P 1'
#
loop_
_entity.id
_entity.type
_entity.pdbx_description
1 polymer ?
#
loop_
_entity_poly.entity_id
_entity_poly.type
_entity_poly.pdbx_seq_one_letter_code
_entity_poly.pdbx_strand_id
1 'polypeptide(L)' 'YDIAAGDVIMSGTPSGVGPVQKGDVIHCEIEGVCEMTTKVI' A
#
# COMPACT_ATOMS: atom_id res chain seq x y z
N TYR A 1 17.77 -8.54 -14.89
CA TYR A 1 16.33 -8.86 -14.82
C TYR A 1 15.70 -8.31 -16.08
N ASP A 2 14.83 -9.09 -16.71
CA ASP A 2 14.09 -8.65 -17.90
C ASP A 2 12.69 -8.20 -17.43
N ILE A 3 12.48 -6.89 -17.35
CA ILE A 3 11.19 -6.30 -16.94
C ILE A 3 10.30 -6.13 -18.17
N ALA A 4 9.00 -6.40 -18.01
CA ALA A 4 8.00 -6.36 -19.07
C ALA A 4 6.84 -5.40 -18.75
N ALA A 5 6.00 -5.14 -19.75
CA ALA A 5 4.82 -4.30 -19.59
C ALA A 5 3.80 -4.95 -18.64
N GLY A 6 3.32 -4.16 -17.67
CA GLY A 6 2.40 -4.62 -16.64
C GLY A 6 3.09 -5.02 -15.32
N ASP A 7 4.42 -5.10 -15.29
CA ASP A 7 5.15 -5.36 -14.05
C ASP A 7 4.98 -4.20 -13.06
N VAL A 8 4.81 -4.55 -11.77
CA VAL A 8 4.67 -3.59 -10.67
C VAL A 8 5.84 -3.74 -9.72
N ILE A 9 6.54 -2.63 -9.47
CA ILE A 9 7.64 -2.56 -8.50
C ILE A 9 7.12 -1.87 -7.24
N MET A 10 7.14 -2.58 -6.11
CA MET A 10 6.85 -2.00 -4.81
C MET A 10 8.12 -1.35 -4.26
N SER A 11 8.16 -0.01 -4.23
CA SER A 11 9.35 0.79 -3.85
C SER A 11 9.75 0.71 -2.37
N GLY A 12 8.93 0.03 -1.57
CA GLY A 12 9.12 -0.11 -0.13
C GLY A 12 8.19 0.80 0.67
N THR A 13 8.27 0.69 1.99
CA THR A 13 7.49 1.47 2.94
C THR A 13 8.44 2.22 3.88
N PRO A 14 8.15 3.48 4.25
CA PRO A 14 8.90 4.19 5.29
C PRO A 14 8.88 3.47 6.64
N SER A 15 9.68 3.97 7.60
CA SER A 15 9.61 3.50 8.97
C SER A 15 8.25 3.78 9.62
N GLY A 16 7.87 2.99 10.63
CA GLY A 16 6.64 3.21 11.41
C GLY A 16 5.52 2.20 11.15
N VAL A 17 5.80 1.12 10.43
CA VAL A 17 4.86 0.00 10.26
C VAL A 17 4.58 -0.71 11.60
N GLY A 18 3.37 -1.22 11.75
CA GLY A 18 2.91 -1.95 12.93
C GLY A 18 1.80 -2.95 12.60
N PRO A 19 1.41 -3.81 13.56
CA PRO A 19 0.36 -4.79 13.35
C PRO A 19 -1.02 -4.13 13.18
N VAL A 20 -1.91 -4.80 12.45
CA VAL A 20 -3.32 -4.45 12.30
C VAL A 20 -4.20 -5.57 12.83
N GLN A 21 -5.43 -5.25 13.23
CA GLN A 21 -6.40 -6.17 13.79
C GLN A 21 -7.67 -6.23 12.93
N LYS A 22 -8.42 -7.32 13.07
CA LYS A 22 -9.72 -7.47 12.40
C LYS A 22 -10.67 -6.36 12.85
N GLY A 23 -11.26 -5.69 11.87
CA GLY A 23 -12.12 -4.53 12.05
C GLY A 23 -11.45 -3.20 11.72
N ASP A 24 -10.11 -3.15 11.67
CA ASP A 24 -9.37 -1.93 11.35
C ASP A 24 -9.67 -1.43 9.93
N VAL A 25 -9.59 -0.11 9.76
CA VAL A 25 -9.64 0.54 8.46
C VAL A 25 -8.29 1.18 8.20
N ILE A 26 -7.64 0.76 7.12
CA ILE A 26 -6.35 1.28 6.68
C ILE A 26 -6.63 2.28 5.56
N HIS A 27 -6.20 3.52 5.79
CA HIS A 27 -6.18 4.58 4.79
C HIS A 27 -4.73 4.83 4.35
N CYS A 28 -4.52 5.01 3.06
CA CYS A 28 -3.24 5.42 2.51
C CYS A 28 -3.44 6.38 1.34
N GLU A 29 -2.50 7.32 1.21
CA GLU A 29 -2.55 8.38 0.22
C GLU A 29 -1.14 8.65 -0.32
N ILE A 30 -1.07 8.92 -1.62
CA ILE A 30 0.09 9.52 -2.27
C ILE A 30 -0.43 10.73 -3.05
N GLU A 31 0.00 11.93 -2.63
CA GLU A 31 -0.44 13.19 -3.22
C GLU A 31 -0.30 13.19 -4.75
N GLY A 32 -1.40 13.50 -5.45
CA GLY A 32 -1.44 13.56 -6.91
C GLY A 32 -1.38 12.21 -7.63
N VAL A 33 -1.31 11.08 -6.90
CA VAL A 33 -1.25 9.73 -7.48
C VAL A 33 -2.52 8.96 -7.14
N CYS A 34 -2.80 8.72 -5.87
CA CYS A 34 -3.96 7.96 -5.45
C CYS A 34 -4.30 8.12 -3.96
N GLU A 35 -5.54 7.78 -3.64
CA GLU A 35 -6.03 7.55 -2.28
C GLU A 35 -6.72 6.19 -2.25
N MET A 36 -6.47 5.39 -1.22
CA MET A 36 -7.06 4.06 -1.05
C MET A 36 -7.46 3.83 0.40
N THR A 37 -8.62 3.20 0.58
CA THR A 37 -9.11 2.75 1.88
C THR A 37 -9.46 1.27 1.80
N THR A 38 -9.01 0.48 2.78
CA THR A 38 -9.34 -0.94 2.91
C THR A 38 -9.73 -1.28 4.34
N LYS A 39 -10.66 -2.23 4.51
CA LYS A 39 -11.08 -2.73 5.81
C LYS A 39 -10.54 -4.14 6.03
N VAL A 40 -9.93 -4.36 7.19
CA VAL A 40 -9.50 -5.69 7.63
C VAL A 40 -10.74 -6.45 8.11
N ILE A 41 -11.13 -7.52 7.42
CA ILE A 41 -12.32 -8.33 7.71
C ILE A 41 -11.99 -9.73 8.22
#